data_AF-A0A966NHY5-F1
#
_entry.id   AF-A0A966NHY5-F1
#
_cell.length_a   1.000
_cell.length_b   1.000
_cell.length_c   1.000
_cell.angle_alpha   90.00
_cell.angle_beta   90.00
_cell.angle_gamma   90.00
#
_symmetry.space_group_name_H-M   'P 1'
#
loop_
_entity.id
_entity.type
_entity.pdbx_description
1 polymer ?
#
loop_
_entity_poly.entity_id
_entity_poly.type
_entity_poly.pdbx_seq_one_letter_code
_entity_poly.pdbx_strand_id
1 'polypeptide(L)'
;MVNGLERKLADFTNDLNFDDIPETAITASKMRILDSVGVAIAAFEAKPCKIARDLACEVKGTDTAQIWGTGKRSSLEDVAFANGVMVRYLDLNDAWRTKDAHH
;
A
#
# COMPACT_ATOMS: atom_id res chain seq x y z
N MET A 1 21.42 -12.69 26.64
CA MET A 1 21.63 -12.11 25.29
C MET A 1 20.95 -10.76 25.26
N VAL A 2 21.60 -9.71 24.75
CA VAL A 2 20.96 -8.42 24.56
C VAL A 2 20.03 -8.56 23.35
N ASN A 3 18.72 -8.36 23.52
CA ASN A 3 17.79 -8.37 22.39
C ASN A 3 18.10 -7.15 21.51
N GLY A 4 18.65 -7.38 20.33
CA GLY A 4 18.88 -6.35 19.33
C GLY A 4 17.56 -5.72 18.87
N LEU A 5 17.65 -4.54 18.26
CA LEU A 5 16.48 -3.80 17.79
C LEU A 5 15.67 -4.62 16.78
N GLU A 6 16.35 -5.35 15.90
CA GLU A 6 15.76 -6.26 14.93
C GLU A 6 14.90 -7.34 15.58
N ARG A 7 15.37 -7.93 16.69
CA ARG A 7 14.60 -8.92 17.46
C ARG A 7 13.37 -8.29 18.09
N LYS A 8 13.51 -7.09 18.69
CA LYS A 8 12.39 -6.37 19.30
C LYS A 8 11.29 -6.03 18.29
N LEU A 9 11.65 -5.62 17.08
CA LEU A 9 10.69 -5.34 16.01
C LEU A 9 9.99 -6.62 15.54
N ALA A 10 10.73 -7.71 15.35
CA ALA A 10 10.16 -8.99 14.97
C ALA A 10 9.19 -9.54 16.02
N ASP A 11 9.59 -9.52 17.30
CA ASP A 11 8.75 -9.96 18.41
C ASP A 11 7.50 -9.07 18.54
N PHE A 12 7.64 -7.75 18.43
CA PHE A 12 6.49 -6.82 18.42
C PHE A 12 5.49 -7.14 17.31
N THR A 13 5.94 -7.32 16.07
CA THR A 13 5.02 -7.62 14.95
C THR A 13 4.37 -9.00 15.07
N ASN A 14 5.08 -9.97 15.62
CA ASN A 14 4.57 -11.33 15.80
C ASN A 14 3.55 -11.45 16.94
N ASP A 15 3.74 -10.67 18.01
CA ASP A 15 2.94 -10.78 19.24
C ASP A 15 1.75 -9.81 19.27
N LEU A 16 1.67 -8.84 18.35
CA LEU A 16 0.60 -7.86 18.28
C LEU A 16 -0.73 -8.50 17.85
N ASN A 17 -1.76 -8.38 18.68
CA ASN A 17 -3.13 -8.73 18.34
C ASN A 17 -3.95 -7.47 18.03
N PHE A 18 -5.06 -7.65 17.31
CA PHE A 18 -5.92 -6.52 16.95
C PHE A 18 -6.47 -5.78 18.18
N ASP A 19 -6.79 -6.50 19.25
CA ASP A 19 -7.31 -5.95 20.51
C ASP A 19 -6.27 -5.12 21.29
N ASP A 20 -4.98 -5.27 20.96
CA ASP A 20 -3.90 -4.46 21.54
C ASP A 20 -3.79 -3.08 20.88
N ILE A 21 -4.48 -2.85 19.75
CA ILE A 21 -4.37 -1.62 18.95
C ILE A 21 -5.31 -0.54 19.53
N PRO A 22 -4.80 0.66 19.86
CA PRO A 22 -5.64 1.76 20.30
C PRO A 22 -6.69 2.15 19.25
N GLU A 23 -7.91 2.44 19.67
CA GLU A 23 -9.02 2.85 18.78
C GLU A 23 -8.66 4.06 17.90
N THR A 24 -7.83 4.97 18.43
CA THR A 24 -7.32 6.12 17.68
C THR A 24 -6.42 5.71 16.53
N ALA A 25 -5.58 4.68 16.71
CA ALA A 25 -4.72 4.13 15.66
C ALA A 25 -5.53 3.35 14.61
N ILE A 26 -6.56 2.62 15.02
CA ILE A 26 -7.51 1.96 14.10
C ILE A 26 -8.20 3.01 13.23
N THR A 27 -8.74 4.07 13.85
CA THR A 27 -9.42 5.16 13.15
C THR A 27 -8.47 5.86 12.18
N ALA A 28 -7.27 6.21 12.62
CA ALA A 28 -6.26 6.83 11.76
C ALA A 28 -5.90 5.92 10.57
N SER A 29 -5.71 4.62 10.79
CA SER A 29 -5.38 3.65 9.73
C SER A 29 -6.49 3.55 8.67
N LYS A 30 -7.77 3.53 9.10
CA LYS A 30 -8.91 3.56 8.18
C LYS A 30 -8.91 4.82 7.31
N MET A 31 -8.59 5.98 7.89
CA MET A 31 -8.50 7.24 7.14
C MET A 31 -7.37 7.22 6.10
N ARG A 32 -6.19 6.66 6.44
CA ARG A 32 -5.06 6.52 5.51
C ARG A 32 -5.36 5.57 4.35
N ILE A 33 -6.08 4.48 4.62
CA ILE A 33 -6.57 3.57 3.57
C ILE A 33 -7.53 4.30 2.63
N LEU A 34 -8.48 5.07 3.19
CA LEU A 34 -9.43 5.84 2.39
C LEU A 34 -8.74 6.89 1.52
N ASP A 35 -7.77 7.62 2.08
CA ASP A 35 -6.95 8.60 1.37
C ASP A 35 -6.20 7.94 0.19
N SER A 36 -5.48 6.85 0.45
CA SER A 36 -4.73 6.11 -0.58
C SER A 36 -5.61 5.66 -1.74
N VAL A 37 -6.81 5.13 -1.43
CA VAL A 37 -7.78 4.74 -2.47
C VAL A 37 -8.28 5.96 -3.24
N GLY A 38 -8.57 7.07 -2.56
CA GLY A 38 -8.99 8.32 -3.20
C GLY A 38 -7.94 8.87 -4.18
N VAL A 39 -6.67 8.86 -3.77
CA VAL A 39 -5.55 9.28 -4.64
C VAL A 39 -5.37 8.33 -5.81
N ALA A 40 -5.48 7.02 -5.60
CA ALA A 40 -5.40 6.05 -6.67
C ALA A 40 -6.49 6.23 -7.73
N ILE A 41 -7.72 6.56 -7.30
CA ILE A 41 -8.84 6.90 -8.20
C ILE A 41 -8.50 8.16 -9.01
N ALA A 42 -8.01 9.22 -8.36
CA ALA A 42 -7.63 10.45 -9.04
C ALA A 42 -6.48 10.25 -10.05
N ALA A 43 -5.55 9.35 -9.74
CA ALA A 43 -4.41 9.02 -10.59
C ALA A 43 -4.73 8.02 -11.72
N PHE A 44 -5.93 7.45 -11.75
CA PHE A 44 -6.26 6.28 -12.58
C PHE A 44 -5.94 6.47 -14.07
N GLU A 45 -6.25 7.65 -14.63
CA GLU A 45 -6.05 7.94 -16.05
C GLU A 45 -4.64 8.41 -16.41
N ALA A 46 -3.76 8.61 -15.42
CA ALA A 46 -2.40 9.07 -15.65
C ALA A 46 -1.56 8.09 -16.47
N LYS A 47 -0.68 8.61 -17.32
CA LYS A 47 0.13 7.80 -18.24
C LYS A 47 0.98 6.75 -17.51
N PRO A 48 1.72 7.05 -16.42
CA PRO A 48 2.49 6.03 -15.72
C PRO A 48 1.62 4.96 -15.06
N CYS A 49 0.45 5.34 -14.53
CA CYS A 49 -0.52 4.41 -13.97
C CYS A 49 -1.04 3.42 -15.01
N LYS A 50 -1.36 3.90 -16.23
CA LYS A 50 -1.75 3.03 -17.36
C LYS A 50 -0.64 2.05 -17.71
N ILE A 51 0.60 2.53 -17.86
CA ILE A 51 1.76 1.69 -18.17
C ILE A 51 1.96 0.61 -17.11
N ALA A 52 1.87 0.97 -15.83
CA ALA A 52 2.03 0.00 -14.74
C ALA A 52 0.93 -1.07 -14.74
N ARG A 53 -0.34 -0.67 -15.01
CA ARG A 53 -1.44 -1.63 -15.15
C ARG A 53 -1.27 -2.53 -16.37
N ASP A 54 -0.82 -1.99 -17.49
CA ASP A 54 -0.59 -2.76 -18.72
C ASP A 54 0.52 -3.79 -18.49
N LEU A 55 1.64 -3.39 -17.86
CA LEU A 55 2.72 -4.30 -17.46
C LEU A 55 2.21 -5.43 -16.56
N ALA A 56 1.39 -5.11 -15.56
CA ALA A 56 0.81 -6.12 -14.68
C ALA A 56 -0.10 -7.11 -15.43
N CYS A 57 -0.68 -6.73 -16.57
CA CYS A 57 -1.49 -7.63 -17.40
C CYS A 57 -0.66 -8.54 -18.32
N GLU A 58 0.65 -8.30 -18.47
CA GLU A 58 1.53 -9.16 -19.28
C GLU A 58 1.88 -10.46 -18.57
N VAL A 59 1.85 -10.46 -17.24
CA VAL A 59 2.06 -11.64 -16.40
C VAL A 59 0.83 -12.54 -16.46
N LYS A 60 1.07 -13.83 -16.72
CA LYS A 60 0.02 -14.84 -16.91
C LYS A 60 0.24 -16.04 -15.99
N GLY A 61 -0.86 -16.68 -15.60
CA GLY A 61 -0.83 -17.97 -14.90
C GLY A 61 -0.97 -17.87 -13.38
N THR A 62 -1.08 -16.67 -12.82
CA THR A 62 -1.20 -16.43 -11.37
C THR A 62 -2.17 -15.28 -11.08
N ASP A 63 -3.47 -15.52 -11.21
CA ASP A 63 -4.51 -14.47 -11.06
C ASP A 63 -5.04 -14.35 -9.62
N THR A 64 -4.14 -14.17 -8.67
CA THR A 64 -4.47 -14.18 -7.23
C THR A 64 -4.98 -12.85 -6.70
N ALA A 65 -4.66 -11.73 -7.37
CA ALA A 65 -5.07 -10.39 -6.96
C ALA A 65 -5.73 -9.61 -8.11
N GLN A 66 -6.35 -8.46 -7.80
CA GLN A 66 -7.10 -7.66 -8.76
C GLN A 66 -6.52 -6.24 -8.89
N ILE A 67 -6.29 -5.80 -10.12
CA ILE A 67 -5.90 -4.43 -10.44
C ILE A 67 -7.12 -3.51 -10.22
N TRP A 68 -6.97 -2.49 -9.38
CA TRP A 68 -8.08 -1.60 -9.04
C TRP A 68 -8.65 -0.91 -10.29
N GLY A 69 -9.98 -0.82 -10.36
CA GLY A 69 -10.69 -0.12 -11.44
C GLY A 69 -10.70 -0.78 -12.82
N THR A 70 -10.13 -1.98 -13.03
CA THR A 70 -10.02 -2.58 -14.39
C THR A 70 -10.66 -3.96 -14.55
N GLY A 71 -11.10 -4.62 -13.47
CA GLY A 71 -11.61 -6.00 -13.51
C GLY A 71 -10.58 -7.07 -13.88
N LYS A 72 -9.37 -6.67 -14.27
CA LYS A 72 -8.25 -7.55 -14.61
C LYS A 72 -7.58 -8.07 -13.35
N ARG A 73 -7.03 -9.27 -13.45
CA ARG A 73 -6.31 -9.97 -12.38
C ARG A 73 -4.90 -10.32 -12.84
N SER A 74 -4.01 -10.45 -11.88
CA SER A 74 -2.61 -10.85 -12.08
C SER A 74 -2.02 -11.33 -10.75
N SER A 75 -0.70 -11.49 -10.69
CA SER A 75 0.05 -11.88 -9.50
C SER A 75 -0.13 -10.84 -8.38
N LEU A 76 0.12 -11.23 -7.14
CA LEU A 76 -0.01 -10.31 -5.99
C LEU A 76 0.98 -9.15 -6.11
N GLU A 77 2.21 -9.47 -6.49
CA GLU A 77 3.33 -8.55 -6.65
C GLU A 77 3.08 -7.51 -7.75
N ASP A 78 2.58 -7.93 -8.91
CA ASP A 78 2.30 -7.02 -10.03
C ASP A 78 1.09 -6.14 -9.75
N VAL A 79 0.06 -6.70 -9.12
CA VAL A 79 -1.10 -5.92 -8.68
C VAL A 79 -0.70 -4.90 -7.62
N ALA A 80 0.12 -5.29 -6.64
CA ALA A 80 0.63 -4.38 -5.63
C ALA A 80 1.46 -3.24 -6.24
N PHE A 81 2.32 -3.56 -7.22
CA PHE A 81 3.07 -2.56 -7.97
C PHE A 81 2.13 -1.61 -8.73
N ALA A 82 1.21 -2.13 -9.54
CA ALA A 82 0.31 -1.31 -10.35
C ALA A 82 -0.59 -0.41 -9.50
N ASN A 83 -1.15 -0.93 -8.41
CA ASN A 83 -1.95 -0.14 -7.47
C ASN A 83 -1.09 0.88 -6.70
N GLY A 84 0.13 0.51 -6.29
CA GLY A 84 1.06 1.40 -5.62
C GLY A 84 1.49 2.59 -6.48
N VAL A 85 1.71 2.40 -7.78
CA VAL A 85 1.97 3.50 -8.71
C VAL A 85 0.80 4.50 -8.72
N MET A 86 -0.45 4.02 -8.70
CA MET A 86 -1.62 4.91 -8.64
C MET A 86 -1.68 5.71 -7.33
N VAL A 87 -1.41 5.07 -6.19
CA VAL A 87 -1.39 5.74 -4.88
C VAL A 87 -0.32 6.83 -4.84
N ARG A 88 0.84 6.61 -5.45
CA ARG A 88 1.98 7.54 -5.33
C ARG A 88 2.00 8.64 -6.39
N TYR A 89 1.48 8.40 -7.59
CA TYR A 89 1.79 9.21 -8.77
C TYR A 89 1.48 10.71 -8.63
N LEU A 90 0.34 11.06 -8.00
CA LEU A 90 -0.06 12.46 -7.87
C LEU A 90 0.63 13.21 -6.72
N ASP A 91 1.38 12.50 -5.87
CA ASP A 91 1.96 13.06 -4.64
C ASP A 91 0.91 13.70 -3.71
N LEU A 92 -0.32 13.17 -3.75
CA LEU A 92 -1.46 13.59 -2.93
C LEU A 92 -1.74 12.63 -1.77
N ASN A 93 -1.00 11.52 -1.68
CA ASN A 93 -1.14 10.60 -0.56
C ASN A 93 -0.73 11.28 0.74
N ASP A 94 -1.30 10.79 1.82
CA ASP A 94 -0.99 11.22 3.16
C ASP A 94 0.53 11.27 3.44
N ALA A 95 0.93 12.25 4.26
CA ALA A 95 2.32 12.42 4.67
C ALA A 95 2.47 12.10 6.16
N TRP A 96 3.62 11.61 6.59
CA TRP A 96 3.96 11.47 8.00
C TRP A 96 5.16 12.37 8.33
N ARG A 97 4.90 13.48 9.01
CA ARG A 97 5.93 14.49 9.29
C ARG A 97 6.75 14.09 10.51
N THR A 98 7.97 13.62 10.30
CA THR A 98 9.01 13.50 11.34
C THR A 98 10.04 14.64 11.23
N LYS A 99 11.10 14.62 12.06
CA LYS A 99 12.12 15.68 12.12
C LYS A 99 12.80 15.94 10.77
N ASP A 100 13.00 14.91 9.96
CA ASP A 100 13.50 14.99 8.60
C ASP A 100 12.35 14.62 7.67
N ALA A 101 11.60 15.64 7.23
CA ALA A 101 10.45 15.43 6.38
C ALA A 101 10.90 14.99 4.98
N HIS A 102 11.00 13.68 4.80
CA HIS A 102 11.00 13.04 3.51
C HIS A 102 9.77 12.15 3.51
N HIS A 103 8.74 12.54 2.75
CA HIS A 103 7.53 11.77 2.43
C HIS A 103 7.14 10.65 3.41
#